data_AF-A0A8J7AZ08-F1
#
_entry.id   AF-A0A8J7AZ08-F1
#
_cell.length_a   1.000
_cell.length_b   1.000
_cell.length_c   1.000
_cell.angle_alpha   90.00
_cell.angle_beta   90.00
_cell.angle_gamma   90.00
#
_symmetry.space_group_name_H-M   'P 1'
#
loop_
_entity.id
_entity.type
_entity.pdbx_description
1 polymer ?
#
loop_
_entity_poly.entity_id
_entity_poly.type
_entity_poly.pdbx_seq_one_letter_code
_entity_poly.pdbx_strand_id
1 'polypeptide(L)'
;MMHDVQEQDLTIQVPITTAMRAQAEALAGRQPTAEKSEQIYRNTMAVLVVNAYLGWQGYETDLSQSNNWNLGTLAAGGDVADLMIKDLGRLECRAVLQGATVCPLPPEVWHGRIGYVVVQFDVAVDKAVLLGFKPIFDPEDPMEEVPLDELQSLDELIDYLDRLERGNTQLENAPSLEAEQVRQMWVDPYSRLMVVAQLERIYRTESRSKWRVKAEKVLSGRILEGALVREEAVLDDRIALQGLAERLLEQLATVWGSENAG
;
A
#
# COMPACT_ATOMS: atom_id res chain seq x y z
N MET A 1 -10.00 -40.24 -17.31
CA MET A 1 -8.62 -39.73 -17.47
C MET A 1 -8.78 -38.30 -17.97
N MET A 2 -8.89 -37.36 -17.03
CA MET A 2 -7.76 -36.55 -16.53
C MET A 2 -7.22 -35.64 -17.62
N HIS A 3 -7.68 -34.39 -17.60
CA HIS A 3 -6.79 -33.25 -17.63
C HIS A 3 -7.35 -32.26 -16.60
N ASP A 4 -6.97 -32.50 -15.35
CA ASP A 4 -6.93 -31.47 -14.32
C ASP A 4 -5.92 -30.43 -14.84
N VAL A 5 -6.39 -29.24 -15.17
CA VAL A 5 -5.49 -28.09 -15.33
C VAL A 5 -5.27 -27.60 -13.90
N GLN A 6 -4.12 -27.93 -13.32
CA GLN A 6 -3.66 -27.32 -12.09
C GLN A 6 -3.52 -25.81 -12.33
N GLU A 7 -4.46 -25.02 -11.80
CA GLU A 7 -4.22 -23.61 -11.48
C GLU A 7 -3.01 -23.57 -10.55
N GLN A 8 -1.88 -23.10 -11.06
CA GLN A 8 -0.72 -22.85 -10.20
C GLN A 8 -1.01 -21.57 -9.43
N ASP A 9 -1.41 -21.72 -8.17
CA ASP A 9 -1.29 -20.70 -7.14
C ASP A 9 0.17 -20.20 -7.13
N LEU A 10 0.45 -19.07 -7.77
CA LEU A 10 1.78 -18.44 -7.84
C LEU A 10 2.11 -17.74 -6.51
N THR A 11 2.06 -18.51 -5.43
CA THR A 11 2.55 -18.08 -4.13
C THR A 11 4.08 -18.17 -4.10
N ILE A 12 4.73 -17.23 -3.42
CA ILE A 12 6.20 -17.19 -3.34
C ILE A 12 6.64 -17.61 -1.94
N GLN A 13 7.50 -18.62 -1.88
CA GLN A 13 8.10 -19.05 -0.63
C GLN A 13 9.36 -18.24 -0.32
N VAL A 14 9.37 -17.60 0.84
CA VAL A 14 10.51 -16.83 1.33
C VAL A 14 11.14 -17.57 2.51
N PRO A 15 12.44 -17.96 2.43
CA PRO A 15 13.13 -18.58 3.55
C PRO A 15 13.20 -17.64 4.76
N ILE A 16 12.77 -18.13 5.92
CA ILE A 16 12.92 -17.42 7.19
C ILE A 16 14.33 -17.65 7.70
N THR A 17 15.14 -16.59 7.67
CA THR A 17 16.52 -16.65 8.15
C THR A 17 16.60 -16.51 9.67
N THR A 18 17.71 -16.94 10.26
CA THR A 18 18.00 -16.71 11.68
C THR A 18 18.03 -15.22 12.03
N ALA A 19 18.53 -14.38 11.13
CA ALA A 19 18.56 -12.93 11.32
C ALA A 19 17.15 -12.34 11.42
N MET A 20 16.23 -12.80 10.58
CA MET A 20 14.82 -12.37 10.64
C MET A 20 14.17 -12.73 11.97
N ARG A 21 14.37 -13.98 12.44
CA ARG A 21 13.86 -14.43 13.74
C ARG A 21 14.41 -13.59 14.88
N ALA A 22 15.73 -13.40 14.92
CA ALA A 22 16.39 -12.64 15.97
C ALA A 22 15.86 -11.19 16.03
N GLN A 23 15.61 -10.57 14.88
CA GLN A 23 15.07 -9.20 14.82
C GLN A 23 13.62 -9.14 15.30
N ALA A 24 12.77 -10.08 14.88
CA ALA A 24 11.39 -10.18 15.35
C ALA A 24 11.29 -10.47 16.85
N GLU A 25 12.11 -11.39 17.37
CA GLU A 25 12.21 -11.70 18.80
C GLU A 25 12.66 -10.48 19.62
N ALA A 26 13.63 -9.72 19.12
CA ALA A 26 14.11 -8.53 19.82
C ALA A 26 13.04 -7.43 19.95
N LEU A 27 12.18 -7.23 18.95
CA LEU A 27 11.08 -6.26 19.02
C LEU A 27 9.91 -6.78 19.86
N ALA A 28 9.56 -8.05 19.70
CA ALA A 28 8.51 -8.73 20.45
C ALA A 28 8.81 -8.77 21.96
N GLY A 29 10.06 -9.09 22.34
CA GLY A 29 10.50 -9.18 23.73
C GLY A 29 10.47 -7.86 24.51
N ARG A 30 10.25 -6.72 23.83
CA ARG A 30 10.09 -5.40 24.46
C ARG A 30 8.64 -5.09 24.83
N GLN A 31 7.69 -5.93 24.42
CA GLN A 31 6.27 -5.69 24.63
C GLN A 31 5.83 -6.13 26.04
N PRO A 32 4.89 -5.41 26.67
CA PRO A 32 4.52 -5.64 28.06
C PRO A 32 3.66 -6.90 28.27
N THR A 33 3.01 -7.40 27.22
CA THR A 33 2.11 -8.56 27.29
C THR A 33 2.52 -9.63 26.28
N ALA A 34 2.21 -10.89 26.58
CA ALA A 34 2.46 -12.01 25.68
C ALA A 34 1.71 -11.86 24.35
N GLU A 35 0.46 -11.41 24.40
CA GLU A 35 -0.37 -11.15 23.22
C GLU A 35 0.24 -10.09 22.30
N LYS A 36 0.68 -8.95 22.87
CA LYS A 36 1.32 -7.88 22.07
C LYS A 36 2.68 -8.34 21.55
N SER A 37 3.42 -9.10 22.33
CA SER A 37 4.69 -9.70 21.90
C SER A 37 4.50 -10.60 20.68
N GLU A 38 3.50 -11.50 20.71
CA GLU A 38 3.17 -12.37 19.58
C GLU A 38 2.73 -11.58 18.34
N GLN A 39 1.90 -10.56 18.51
CA GLN A 39 1.48 -9.67 17.42
C GLN A 39 2.68 -8.96 16.78
N ILE A 40 3.54 -8.32 17.58
CA ILE A 40 4.73 -7.63 17.08
C ILE A 40 5.71 -8.60 16.41
N TYR A 41 5.85 -9.82 16.93
CA TYR A 41 6.65 -10.84 16.27
C TYR A 41 6.13 -11.12 14.85
N ARG A 42 4.82 -11.36 14.70
CA ARG A 42 4.18 -11.67 13.41
C ARG A 42 4.26 -10.49 12.43
N ASN A 43 3.96 -9.28 12.89
CA ASN A 43 4.05 -8.06 12.08
C ASN A 43 5.47 -7.83 11.59
N THR A 44 6.46 -7.98 12.48
CA THR A 44 7.87 -7.85 12.11
C THR A 44 8.30 -8.90 11.10
N MET A 45 7.90 -10.15 11.33
CA MET A 45 8.18 -11.24 10.39
C MET A 45 7.56 -10.99 9.02
N ALA A 46 6.31 -10.52 8.95
CA ALA A 46 5.66 -10.19 7.69
C ALA A 46 6.43 -9.09 6.93
N VAL A 47 6.79 -8.00 7.61
CA VAL A 47 7.59 -6.92 7.01
C VAL A 47 8.92 -7.42 6.47
N LEU A 48 9.65 -8.22 7.26
CA LEU A 48 10.97 -8.73 6.84
C LEU A 48 10.89 -9.68 5.64
N VAL A 49 9.83 -10.49 5.58
CA VAL A 49 9.57 -11.39 4.45
C VAL A 49 9.28 -10.62 3.18
N VAL A 50 8.39 -9.62 3.24
CA VAL A 50 8.08 -8.75 2.09
C VAL A 50 9.30 -7.93 1.68
N ASN A 51 10.07 -7.42 2.64
CA ASN A 51 11.32 -6.71 2.41
C ASN A 51 12.34 -7.55 1.62
N ALA A 52 12.50 -8.83 1.99
CA ALA A 52 13.39 -9.73 1.26
C ALA A 52 12.91 -9.96 -0.18
N TYR A 53 11.61 -10.19 -0.37
CA TYR A 53 11.02 -10.37 -1.69
C TYR A 53 11.21 -9.15 -2.59
N LEU A 54 10.86 -7.94 -2.11
CA LEU A 54 11.03 -6.70 -2.86
C LEU A 54 12.49 -6.44 -3.21
N GLY A 55 13.41 -6.78 -2.30
CA GLY A 55 14.85 -6.73 -2.59
C GLY A 55 15.29 -7.67 -3.71
N TRP A 56 14.67 -8.86 -3.84
CA TRP A 56 14.92 -9.75 -4.98
C TRP A 56 14.40 -9.17 -6.31
N GLN A 57 13.33 -8.39 -6.25
CA GLN A 57 12.75 -7.68 -7.40
C GLN A 57 13.44 -6.35 -7.70
N GLY A 58 14.46 -5.96 -6.92
CA GLY A 58 15.27 -4.77 -7.16
C GLY A 58 14.72 -3.48 -6.54
N TYR A 59 13.69 -3.54 -5.70
CA TYR A 59 13.19 -2.37 -4.98
C TYR A 59 14.03 -2.07 -3.74
N GLU A 60 14.31 -0.78 -3.52
CA GLU A 60 14.93 -0.28 -2.30
C GLU A 60 13.86 0.00 -1.23
N THR A 61 14.05 -0.54 -0.04
CA THR A 61 13.14 -0.41 1.10
C THR A 61 13.82 0.23 2.31
N ASP A 62 13.04 0.87 3.18
CA ASP A 62 13.53 1.51 4.41
C ASP A 62 12.76 1.04 5.65
N LEU A 63 13.35 0.08 6.36
CA LEU A 63 12.80 -0.42 7.63
C LEU A 63 12.79 0.66 8.72
N SER A 64 13.70 1.64 8.69
CA SER A 64 13.79 2.68 9.73
C SER A 64 12.66 3.70 9.65
N GLN A 65 12.12 3.91 8.46
CA GLN A 65 10.95 4.75 8.23
C GLN A 65 9.63 4.05 8.51
N SER A 66 9.64 2.72 8.68
CA SER A 66 8.45 1.89 8.87
C SER A 66 7.96 1.95 10.34
N ASN A 67 6.65 2.00 10.57
CA ASN A 67 6.11 2.24 11.92
C ASN A 67 6.38 1.10 12.89
N ASN A 68 6.56 -0.12 12.39
CA ASN A 68 6.90 -1.27 13.22
C ASN A 68 8.30 -1.17 13.86
N TRP A 69 9.15 -0.24 13.40
CA TRP A 69 10.43 0.13 14.04
C TRP A 69 10.35 1.43 14.84
N ASN A 70 9.18 2.07 14.90
CA ASN A 70 8.95 3.28 15.68
C ASN A 70 8.46 2.95 17.09
N LEU A 71 9.30 3.24 18.09
CA LEU A 71 8.98 2.97 19.50
C LEU A 71 7.73 3.72 20.00
N GLY A 72 7.45 4.90 19.46
CA GLY A 72 6.23 5.65 19.80
C GLY A 72 4.97 4.92 19.34
N THR A 73 4.98 4.42 18.10
CA THR A 73 3.85 3.66 17.55
C THR A 73 3.64 2.34 18.28
N LEU A 74 4.74 1.62 18.58
CA LEU A 74 4.69 0.39 19.35
C LEU A 74 4.14 0.64 20.78
N ALA A 75 4.58 1.72 21.44
CA ALA A 75 4.10 2.09 22.77
C ALA A 75 2.63 2.52 22.79
N ALA A 76 2.14 3.10 21.69
CA ALA A 76 0.73 3.46 21.52
C ALA A 76 -0.19 2.23 21.28
N GLY A 77 0.39 1.04 21.12
CA GLY A 77 -0.36 -0.21 20.99
C GLY A 77 -0.87 -0.53 19.59
N GLY A 78 -0.50 0.24 18.57
CA GLY A 78 -1.01 0.06 17.20
C GLY A 78 -0.68 -1.31 16.59
N ASP A 79 -1.62 -1.87 15.83
CA ASP A 79 -1.42 -3.05 14.99
C ASP A 79 -1.01 -2.64 13.57
N VAL A 80 0.26 -2.29 13.41
CA VAL A 80 0.81 -1.85 12.13
C VAL A 80 2.01 -2.70 11.74
N ALA A 81 2.14 -2.94 10.44
CA ALA A 81 3.20 -3.74 9.85
C ALA A 81 3.57 -3.15 8.48
N ASP A 82 3.75 -1.83 8.41
CA ASP A 82 4.09 -1.19 7.15
C ASP A 82 5.56 -1.37 6.77
N LEU A 83 5.82 -1.29 5.47
CA LEU A 83 7.14 -1.32 4.85
C LEU A 83 7.25 -0.14 3.89
N MET A 84 8.15 0.80 4.19
CA MET A 84 8.47 1.88 3.27
C MET A 84 9.26 1.36 2.07
N ILE A 85 8.75 1.62 0.88
CA ILE A 85 9.47 1.51 -0.39
C ILE A 85 9.91 2.91 -0.78
N LYS A 86 11.21 3.07 -1.02
CA LYS A 86 11.79 4.35 -1.35
C LYS A 86 11.12 4.93 -2.61
N ASP A 87 10.78 6.21 -2.54
CA ASP A 87 10.14 6.97 -3.63
C ASP A 87 8.79 6.42 -4.15
N LEU A 88 8.16 5.46 -3.45
CA LEU A 88 6.87 4.86 -3.84
C LEU A 88 5.81 4.86 -2.73
N GLY A 89 6.20 4.74 -1.46
CA GLY A 89 5.29 4.80 -0.32
C GLY A 89 5.29 3.53 0.54
N ARG A 90 4.24 3.33 1.36
CA ARG A 90 4.20 2.28 2.38
C ARG A 90 3.26 1.13 1.99
N LEU A 91 3.76 -0.10 1.89
CA LEU A 91 2.91 -1.29 1.86
C LEU A 91 2.58 -1.72 3.28
N GLU A 92 1.37 -2.17 3.55
CA GLU A 92 1.04 -2.87 4.79
C GLU A 92 1.25 -4.38 4.62
N CYS A 93 2.08 -4.99 5.47
CA CYS A 93 2.44 -6.40 5.42
C CYS A 93 1.66 -7.18 6.47
N ARG A 94 0.59 -7.87 6.09
CA ARG A 94 -0.29 -8.56 7.06
C ARG A 94 0.03 -10.04 7.16
N ALA A 95 0.19 -10.51 8.39
CA ALA A 95 0.38 -11.93 8.68
C ALA A 95 -0.97 -12.65 8.84
N VAL A 96 -1.11 -13.82 8.24
CA VAL A 96 -2.21 -14.76 8.50
C VAL A 96 -1.68 -16.13 8.90
N LEU A 97 -2.52 -16.88 9.62
CA LEU A 97 -2.22 -18.28 9.96
C LEU A 97 -2.70 -19.23 8.87
N GLN A 98 -2.12 -20.42 8.84
CA GLN A 98 -2.63 -21.51 8.00
C GLN A 98 -4.12 -21.77 8.30
N GLY A 99 -4.91 -21.91 7.24
CA GLY A 99 -6.35 -22.13 7.32
C GLY A 99 -7.20 -20.86 7.44
N ALA A 100 -6.59 -19.67 7.52
CA ALA A 100 -7.32 -18.43 7.36
C ALA A 100 -7.93 -18.33 5.95
N THR A 101 -9.11 -17.72 5.85
CA THR A 101 -9.79 -17.40 4.57
C THR A 101 -9.86 -15.91 4.30
N VAL A 102 -9.60 -15.10 5.32
CA VAL A 102 -9.60 -13.63 5.28
C VAL A 102 -8.38 -13.08 6.00
N CYS A 103 -7.97 -11.87 5.63
CA CYS A 103 -6.93 -11.11 6.28
C CYS A 103 -7.53 -9.85 6.94
N PRO A 104 -7.57 -9.74 8.28
CA PRO A 104 -8.14 -8.57 8.94
C PRO A 104 -7.27 -7.33 8.77
N LEU A 105 -7.91 -6.19 8.53
CA LEU A 105 -7.34 -4.86 8.38
C LEU A 105 -7.82 -3.94 9.51
N PRO A 106 -6.99 -3.70 10.54
CA PRO A 106 -7.37 -2.82 11.63
C PRO A 106 -7.45 -1.35 11.16
N PRO A 107 -8.23 -0.48 11.83
CA PRO A 107 -8.46 0.89 11.38
C PRO A 107 -7.18 1.71 11.13
N GLU A 108 -6.11 1.42 11.87
CA GLU A 108 -4.80 2.08 11.80
C GLU A 108 -4.06 1.86 10.47
N VAL A 109 -4.55 0.95 9.62
CA VAL A 109 -3.93 0.62 8.33
C VAL A 109 -4.82 0.98 7.13
N TRP A 110 -5.98 1.61 7.36
CA TRP A 110 -6.90 1.98 6.29
C TRP A 110 -6.40 3.12 5.42
N HIS A 111 -5.51 3.96 5.94
CA HIS A 111 -4.89 4.97 5.13
C HIS A 111 -3.37 5.07 5.39
N GLY A 112 -2.73 5.96 4.63
CA GLY A 112 -1.26 6.06 4.63
C GLY A 112 -0.55 4.84 4.05
N ARG A 113 -1.27 3.93 3.36
CA ARG A 113 -0.74 2.75 2.67
C ARG A 113 -0.96 2.87 1.17
N ILE A 114 -0.06 2.34 0.36
CA ILE A 114 -0.28 2.24 -1.09
C ILE A 114 -0.90 0.89 -1.48
N GLY A 115 -0.85 -0.09 -0.57
CA GLY A 115 -1.47 -1.38 -0.76
C GLY A 115 -1.09 -2.36 0.35
N TYR A 116 -1.55 -3.59 0.21
CA TYR A 116 -1.49 -4.63 1.24
C TYR A 116 -0.88 -5.90 0.67
N VAL A 117 0.09 -6.49 1.37
CA VAL A 117 0.68 -7.79 1.03
C VAL A 117 0.39 -8.76 2.15
N VAL A 118 -0.17 -9.93 1.79
CA VAL A 118 -0.54 -10.95 2.78
C VAL A 118 0.50 -12.06 2.81
N VAL A 119 0.96 -12.36 4.02
CA VAL A 119 1.98 -13.37 4.31
C VAL A 119 1.39 -14.45 5.19
N GLN A 120 1.42 -15.70 4.76
CA GLN A 120 1.05 -16.84 5.57
C GLN A 120 2.27 -17.43 6.27
N PHE A 121 2.12 -17.68 7.57
CA PHE A 121 3.10 -18.41 8.36
C PHE A 121 2.57 -19.78 8.75
N ASP A 122 3.43 -20.79 8.63
CA ASP A 122 3.23 -22.11 9.22
C ASP A 122 4.09 -22.21 10.47
N VAL A 123 3.48 -22.65 11.58
CA VAL A 123 4.11 -22.81 12.90
C VAL A 123 5.28 -23.80 12.85
N ALA A 124 5.32 -24.70 11.86
CA ALA A 124 6.32 -25.76 11.76
C ALA A 124 7.44 -25.49 10.71
N VAL A 125 7.36 -24.42 9.91
CA VAL A 125 8.19 -24.29 8.70
C VAL A 125 9.19 -23.14 8.81
N ASP A 126 10.39 -23.35 8.28
CA ASP A 126 11.45 -22.35 8.11
C ASP A 126 11.19 -21.40 6.93
N LYS A 127 9.94 -21.28 6.48
CA LYS A 127 9.53 -20.49 5.32
C LYS A 127 8.22 -19.76 5.60
N ALA A 128 8.09 -18.59 5.01
CA ALA A 128 6.84 -17.86 4.90
C ALA A 128 6.33 -17.94 3.46
N VAL A 129 5.02 -17.89 3.28
CA VAL A 129 4.39 -17.90 1.96
C VAL A 129 3.77 -16.54 1.70
N LEU A 130 4.23 -15.83 0.68
CA LEU A 130 3.55 -14.65 0.17
C LEU A 130 2.32 -15.13 -0.61
N LEU A 131 1.13 -14.81 -0.11
CA LEU A 131 -0.13 -15.24 -0.71
C LEU A 131 -0.53 -14.37 -1.89
N GLY A 132 -0.30 -13.06 -1.79
CA GLY A 132 -0.67 -12.12 -2.83
C GLY A 132 -0.79 -10.70 -2.31
N PHE A 133 -1.44 -9.87 -3.12
CA PHE A 133 -1.46 -8.42 -2.99
C PHE A 133 -2.85 -7.83 -3.19
N LYS A 134 -3.16 -6.72 -2.53
CA LYS A 134 -4.34 -5.90 -2.78
C LYS A 134 -3.91 -4.43 -2.89
N PRO A 135 -4.23 -3.71 -3.99
CA PRO A 135 -4.03 -2.27 -4.07
C PRO A 135 -4.82 -1.51 -2.99
N ILE A 136 -4.45 -0.26 -2.74
CA ILE A 136 -5.24 0.61 -1.86
C ILE A 136 -6.71 0.72 -2.32
N PHE A 137 -7.63 0.70 -1.37
CA PHE A 137 -9.07 0.88 -1.57
C PHE A 137 -9.51 2.34 -1.42
N ASP A 138 -10.80 2.61 -1.64
CA ASP A 138 -11.38 3.93 -1.41
C ASP A 138 -11.45 4.21 0.09
N PRO A 139 -10.78 5.24 0.62
CA PRO A 139 -10.81 5.53 2.06
C PRO A 139 -12.20 5.90 2.59
N GLU A 140 -13.12 6.32 1.71
CA GLU A 140 -14.52 6.57 2.07
C GLU A 140 -15.36 5.28 2.18
N ASP A 141 -14.81 4.15 1.74
CA ASP A 141 -15.42 2.81 1.81
C ASP A 141 -14.34 1.79 2.28
N PRO A 142 -13.89 1.91 3.54
CA PRO A 142 -12.80 1.12 4.04
C PRO A 142 -13.20 -0.35 4.18
N MET A 143 -12.26 -1.23 3.88
CA MET A 143 -12.44 -2.67 3.99
C MET A 143 -11.84 -3.16 5.31
N GLU A 144 -12.67 -3.79 6.15
CA GLU A 144 -12.24 -4.33 7.46
C GLU A 144 -11.46 -5.63 7.31
N GLU A 145 -11.63 -6.36 6.21
CA GLU A 145 -10.94 -7.62 5.93
C GLU A 145 -10.80 -7.88 4.43
N VAL A 146 -9.67 -8.45 4.01
CA VAL A 146 -9.41 -8.85 2.61
C VAL A 146 -9.69 -10.35 2.48
N PRO A 147 -10.65 -10.80 1.66
CA PRO A 147 -10.76 -12.22 1.29
C PRO A 147 -9.50 -12.68 0.58
N LEU A 148 -8.94 -13.82 0.99
CA LEU A 148 -7.65 -14.29 0.45
C LEU A 148 -7.74 -14.73 -1.01
N ASP A 149 -8.93 -15.13 -1.47
CA ASP A 149 -9.24 -15.47 -2.86
C ASP A 149 -9.39 -14.24 -3.77
N GLU A 150 -9.50 -13.04 -3.19
CA GLU A 150 -9.48 -11.76 -3.94
C GLU A 150 -8.09 -11.11 -4.02
N LEU A 151 -7.05 -11.80 -3.53
CA LEU A 151 -5.68 -11.31 -3.66
C LEU A 151 -5.23 -11.41 -5.12
N GLN A 152 -4.66 -10.32 -5.61
CA GLN A 152 -3.93 -10.28 -6.87
C GLN A 152 -2.59 -11.00 -6.72
N SER A 153 -2.01 -11.42 -7.85
CA SER A 153 -0.72 -12.08 -7.85
C SER A 153 0.40 -11.13 -7.40
N LEU A 154 1.56 -11.70 -7.07
CA LEU A 154 2.74 -10.91 -6.74
C LEU A 154 3.38 -10.26 -7.96
N ASP A 155 3.06 -10.70 -9.17
CA ASP A 155 3.44 -10.02 -10.41
C ASP A 155 2.63 -8.73 -10.59
N GLU A 156 1.31 -8.76 -10.30
CA GLU A 156 0.45 -7.57 -10.30
C GLU A 156 0.93 -6.52 -9.28
N LEU A 157 1.53 -6.95 -8.16
CA LEU A 157 2.20 -6.04 -7.23
C LEU A 157 3.38 -5.32 -7.91
N ILE A 158 4.23 -6.02 -8.66
CA ILE A 158 5.38 -5.40 -9.32
C ILE A 158 4.91 -4.43 -10.42
N ASP A 159 3.93 -4.83 -11.22
CA ASP A 159 3.33 -3.96 -12.23
C ASP A 159 2.65 -2.74 -11.60
N TYR A 160 2.02 -2.90 -10.44
CA TYR A 160 1.46 -1.81 -9.66
C TYR A 160 2.54 -0.83 -9.18
N LEU A 161 3.63 -1.33 -8.61
CA LEU A 161 4.73 -0.49 -8.13
C LEU A 161 5.41 0.28 -9.27
N ASP A 162 5.65 -0.34 -10.42
CA ASP A 162 6.16 0.33 -11.62
C ASP A 162 5.23 1.45 -12.11
N ARG A 163 3.91 1.26 -12.05
CA ARG A 163 2.95 2.32 -12.38
C ARG A 163 3.01 3.48 -11.42
N LEU A 164 3.15 3.21 -10.12
CA LEU A 164 3.34 4.28 -9.14
C LEU A 164 4.64 5.03 -9.40
N GLU A 165 5.72 4.34 -9.76
CA GLU A 165 7.01 4.95 -10.10
C GLU A 165 6.89 5.88 -11.31
N ARG A 166 6.27 5.40 -12.39
CA ARG A 166 5.99 6.20 -13.59
C ARG A 166 5.12 7.42 -13.28
N GLY A 167 4.06 7.22 -12.48
CA GLY A 167 3.17 8.29 -12.06
C GLY A 167 3.88 9.36 -11.22
N ASN A 168 4.68 8.94 -10.25
CA ASN A 168 5.46 9.85 -9.41
C ASN A 168 6.52 10.60 -10.24
N THR A 169 7.26 9.89 -11.10
CA THR A 169 8.25 10.49 -12.02
C THR A 169 7.60 11.53 -12.92
N GLN A 170 6.40 11.26 -13.43
CA GLN A 170 5.64 12.21 -14.24
C GLN A 170 5.26 13.45 -13.41
N LEU A 171 4.76 13.29 -12.18
CA LEU A 171 4.44 14.42 -11.31
C LEU A 171 5.67 15.24 -10.89
N GLU A 172 6.83 14.61 -10.74
CA GLU A 172 8.06 15.29 -10.37
C GLU A 172 8.65 16.09 -11.53
N ASN A 173 8.69 15.49 -12.72
CA ASN A 173 9.46 16.02 -13.85
C ASN A 173 8.62 16.75 -14.90
N ALA A 174 7.29 16.60 -14.90
CA ALA A 174 6.46 17.24 -15.92
C ALA A 174 6.52 18.78 -15.80
N PRO A 175 6.78 19.49 -16.92
CA PRO A 175 6.71 20.95 -16.96
C PRO A 175 5.27 21.47 -17.09
N SER A 176 4.26 20.60 -16.92
CA SER A 176 2.86 21.02 -16.99
C SER A 176 2.48 21.89 -15.79
N LEU A 177 1.59 22.86 -16.02
CA LEU A 177 1.06 23.70 -14.94
C LEU A 177 0.35 22.85 -13.88
N GLU A 178 -0.32 21.78 -14.31
CA GLU A 178 -1.02 20.86 -13.42
C GLU A 178 -0.06 20.17 -12.45
N ALA A 179 1.04 19.61 -12.96
CA ALA A 179 2.03 18.93 -12.12
C ALA A 179 2.72 19.92 -11.17
N GLU A 180 3.03 21.14 -11.62
CA GLU A 180 3.58 22.19 -10.76
C GLU A 180 2.62 22.58 -9.63
N GLN A 181 1.33 22.74 -9.93
CA GLN A 181 0.32 23.02 -8.92
C GLN A 181 0.22 21.90 -7.88
N VAL A 182 0.28 20.64 -8.29
CA VAL A 182 0.27 19.49 -7.37
C VAL A 182 1.52 19.43 -6.51
N ARG A 183 2.71 19.68 -7.09
CA ARG A 183 3.97 19.78 -6.33
C ARG A 183 3.92 20.88 -5.25
N GLN A 184 3.30 22.01 -5.56
CA GLN A 184 3.13 23.11 -4.60
C GLN A 184 2.08 22.80 -3.52
N MET A 185 1.07 21.98 -3.84
CA MET A 185 0.04 21.60 -2.88
C MET A 185 0.54 20.63 -1.80
N TRP A 186 1.47 19.74 -2.16
CA TRP A 186 1.97 18.66 -1.31
C TRP A 186 3.48 18.77 -1.11
N VAL A 187 3.87 19.54 -0.10
CA VAL A 187 5.29 19.80 0.23
C VAL A 187 5.97 18.54 0.80
N ASP A 188 5.20 17.67 1.45
CA ASP A 188 5.71 16.41 1.99
C ASP A 188 5.70 15.31 0.92
N PRO A 189 6.84 14.64 0.68
CA PRO A 189 6.96 13.62 -0.37
C PRO A 189 6.05 12.41 -0.11
N TYR A 190 5.84 11.99 1.13
CA TYR A 190 4.95 10.86 1.43
C TYR A 190 3.50 11.15 1.05
N SER A 191 3.06 12.38 1.26
CA SER A 191 1.73 12.84 0.87
C SER A 191 1.56 12.80 -0.66
N ARG A 192 2.58 13.20 -1.43
CA ARG A 192 2.56 13.10 -2.91
C ARG A 192 2.45 11.65 -3.38
N LEU A 193 3.21 10.73 -2.79
CA LEU A 193 3.18 9.32 -3.18
C LEU A 193 1.80 8.70 -2.94
N MET A 194 1.14 9.09 -1.84
CA MET A 194 -0.24 8.71 -1.58
C MET A 194 -1.23 9.26 -2.60
N VAL A 195 -1.04 10.52 -3.05
CA VAL A 195 -1.84 11.10 -4.13
C VAL A 195 -1.72 10.25 -5.40
N VAL A 196 -0.49 9.86 -5.79
CA VAL A 196 -0.28 9.01 -6.98
C VAL A 196 -1.03 7.69 -6.85
N ALA A 197 -0.90 7.00 -5.72
CA ALA A 197 -1.58 5.72 -5.48
C ALA A 197 -3.11 5.83 -5.54
N GLN A 198 -3.70 6.87 -4.95
CA GLN A 198 -5.15 7.10 -5.00
C GLN A 198 -5.63 7.49 -6.40
N LEU A 199 -4.86 8.30 -7.14
CA LEU A 199 -5.20 8.65 -8.52
C LEU A 199 -5.11 7.42 -9.44
N GLU A 200 -4.13 6.52 -9.23
CA GLU A 200 -4.00 5.27 -9.98
C GLU A 200 -5.20 4.35 -9.71
N ARG A 201 -5.61 4.22 -8.44
CA ARG A 201 -6.83 3.50 -8.06
C ARG A 201 -8.05 4.06 -8.79
N ILE A 202 -8.26 5.37 -8.76
CA ILE A 202 -9.40 6.03 -9.43
C ILE A 202 -9.36 5.77 -10.94
N TYR A 203 -8.18 5.86 -11.56
CA TYR A 203 -8.01 5.58 -12.98
C TYR A 203 -8.47 4.16 -13.34
N ARG A 204 -8.13 3.16 -12.51
CA ARG A 204 -8.42 1.75 -12.77
C ARG A 204 -9.82 1.29 -12.41
N THR A 205 -10.39 1.80 -11.33
CA THR A 205 -11.63 1.25 -10.77
C THR A 205 -12.87 2.11 -10.99
N GLU A 206 -12.69 3.39 -11.34
CA GLU A 206 -13.80 4.32 -11.49
C GLU A 206 -14.06 4.66 -12.95
N SER A 207 -15.34 4.83 -13.30
CA SER A 207 -15.71 5.33 -14.62
C SER A 207 -15.14 6.73 -14.84
N ARG A 208 -14.76 7.04 -16.09
CA ARG A 208 -14.22 8.37 -16.46
C ARG A 208 -15.08 9.54 -15.98
N SER A 209 -16.40 9.39 -15.95
CA SER A 209 -17.34 10.40 -15.44
C SER A 209 -17.18 10.74 -13.96
N LYS A 210 -16.58 9.85 -13.16
CA LYS A 210 -16.33 10.05 -11.72
C LYS A 210 -14.96 10.61 -11.42
N TRP A 211 -14.00 10.52 -12.35
CA TRP A 211 -12.61 10.93 -12.17
C TRP A 211 -12.50 12.34 -11.61
N ARG A 212 -13.17 13.29 -12.24
CA ARG A 212 -13.18 14.71 -11.85
C ARG A 212 -13.53 14.92 -10.37
N VAL A 213 -14.55 14.25 -9.86
CA VAL A 213 -15.04 14.42 -8.49
C VAL A 213 -14.17 13.65 -7.51
N LYS A 214 -13.81 12.40 -7.81
CA LYS A 214 -13.02 11.57 -6.89
C LYS A 214 -11.58 12.06 -6.77
N ALA A 215 -10.94 12.44 -7.87
CA ALA A 215 -9.58 12.97 -7.83
C ALA A 215 -9.52 14.36 -7.16
N GLU A 216 -10.58 15.18 -7.25
CA GLU A 216 -10.64 16.43 -6.46
C GLU A 216 -10.58 16.17 -4.95
N LYS A 217 -11.24 15.11 -4.47
CA LYS A 217 -11.16 14.72 -3.05
C LYS A 217 -9.75 14.31 -2.65
N VAL A 218 -9.02 13.62 -3.53
CA VAL A 218 -7.60 13.30 -3.32
C VAL A 218 -6.78 14.58 -3.22
N LEU A 219 -6.89 15.47 -4.21
CA LEU A 219 -6.08 16.69 -4.28
C LEU A 219 -6.40 17.71 -3.18
N SER A 220 -7.64 17.73 -2.68
CA SER A 220 -8.03 18.57 -1.53
C SER A 220 -7.55 18.01 -0.20
N GLY A 221 -7.06 16.76 -0.18
CA GLY A 221 -6.61 16.07 1.03
C GLY A 221 -7.74 15.49 1.87
N ARG A 222 -9.00 15.55 1.41
CA ARG A 222 -10.16 15.07 2.19
C ARG A 222 -10.15 13.56 2.42
N ILE A 223 -9.38 12.80 1.64
CA ILE A 223 -9.32 11.33 1.73
C ILE A 223 -7.91 10.79 2.04
N LEU A 224 -6.94 11.65 2.39
CA LEU A 224 -5.60 11.23 2.83
C LEU A 224 -5.53 11.40 4.36
N GLU A 225 -5.21 10.35 5.13
CA GLU A 225 -5.15 10.43 6.60
C GLU A 225 -4.26 11.57 7.11
N GLY A 226 -4.72 12.23 8.19
CA GLY A 226 -3.88 13.06 9.06
C GLY A 226 -3.56 14.47 8.58
N ALA A 227 -3.79 14.80 7.31
CA ALA A 227 -3.83 16.20 6.91
C ALA A 227 -5.12 16.79 7.48
N LEU A 228 -4.99 17.75 8.42
CA LEU A 228 -6.02 18.72 8.77
C LEU A 228 -6.94 18.90 7.57
N VAL A 229 -8.21 18.51 7.69
CA VAL A 229 -9.24 18.77 6.68
C VAL A 229 -8.99 20.20 6.23
N ARG A 230 -8.45 20.41 5.01
CA ARG A 230 -8.42 21.75 4.44
C ARG A 230 -9.88 22.17 4.48
N GLU A 231 -10.16 23.27 5.19
CA GLU A 231 -11.50 23.85 5.34
C GLU A 231 -12.25 23.73 4.01
N GLU A 232 -13.57 23.48 4.06
CA GLU A 232 -14.39 23.38 2.86
C GLU A 232 -13.99 24.44 1.84
N ALA A 233 -13.30 24.00 0.79
CA ALA A 233 -12.83 24.90 -0.24
C ALA A 233 -14.04 25.65 -0.82
N VAL A 234 -13.88 26.96 -1.04
CA VAL A 234 -14.92 27.80 -1.64
C VAL A 234 -15.34 27.17 -2.97
N LEU A 235 -16.61 27.32 -3.39
CA LEU A 235 -17.13 26.68 -4.60
C LEU A 235 -16.23 26.92 -5.83
N ASP A 236 -15.69 28.12 -5.98
CA ASP A 236 -14.79 28.48 -7.08
C ASP A 236 -13.46 27.69 -7.02
N ASP A 237 -12.88 27.54 -5.82
CA ASP A 237 -11.68 26.73 -5.59
C ASP A 237 -11.95 25.25 -5.91
N ARG A 238 -13.14 24.75 -5.55
CA ARG A 238 -13.55 23.37 -5.88
C ARG A 238 -13.69 23.16 -7.39
N ILE A 239 -14.28 24.12 -8.11
CA ILE A 239 -14.40 24.03 -9.57
C ILE A 239 -13.01 24.04 -10.22
N ALA A 240 -12.11 24.91 -9.77
CA ALA A 240 -10.74 24.95 -10.23
C ALA A 240 -9.99 23.63 -9.96
N LEU A 241 -10.13 23.10 -8.74
CA LEU A 241 -9.49 21.86 -8.31
C LEU A 241 -10.03 20.63 -9.05
N GLN A 242 -11.33 20.60 -9.35
CA GLN A 242 -11.93 19.59 -10.21
C GLN A 242 -11.36 19.62 -11.62
N GLY A 243 -11.22 20.81 -12.22
CA GLY A 243 -10.62 20.95 -13.55
C GLY A 243 -9.15 20.51 -13.55
N LEU A 244 -8.41 20.82 -12.49
CA LEU A 244 -7.04 20.35 -12.29
C LEU A 244 -6.99 18.82 -12.15
N ALA A 245 -7.83 18.24 -11.30
CA ALA A 245 -7.94 16.80 -11.08
C ALA A 245 -8.21 16.02 -12.38
N GLU A 246 -9.14 16.50 -13.21
CA GLU A 246 -9.48 15.90 -14.50
C GLU A 246 -8.27 15.90 -15.45
N ARG A 247 -7.64 17.06 -15.66
CA ARG A 247 -6.46 17.16 -16.53
C ARG A 247 -5.26 16.37 -16.02
N LEU A 248 -5.06 16.34 -14.71
CA LEU A 248 -3.99 15.58 -14.08
C LEU A 248 -4.17 14.07 -14.30
N LEU A 249 -5.37 13.55 -14.07
CA LEU A 249 -5.68 12.14 -14.35
C LEU A 249 -5.52 11.80 -15.83
N GLU A 250 -5.92 12.68 -16.73
CA GLU A 250 -5.70 12.48 -18.17
C GLU A 250 -4.20 12.43 -18.52
N GLN A 251 -3.38 13.29 -17.91
CA GLN A 251 -1.93 13.26 -18.07
C GLN A 251 -1.34 11.94 -17.52
N LEU A 252 -1.73 11.54 -16.30
CA LEU A 252 -1.23 10.31 -15.67
C LEU A 252 -1.69 9.03 -16.40
N ALA A 253 -2.89 9.03 -16.97
CA ALA A 253 -3.39 7.93 -17.80
C ALA A 253 -2.47 7.62 -18.99
N THR A 254 -1.78 8.64 -19.54
CA THR A 254 -0.83 8.42 -20.65
C THR A 254 0.42 7.66 -20.23
N VAL A 255 0.83 7.76 -18.96
CA VAL A 255 2.02 7.06 -18.44
C VAL A 255 1.66 5.72 -17.82
N TRP A 256 0.46 5.56 -17.26
CA TRP A 256 -0.01 4.28 -16.73
C TRP A 256 -0.38 3.29 -17.83
N GLY A 257 -0.76 3.79 -19.00
CA GLY A 257 -1.17 2.95 -20.11
C GLY A 257 -2.57 2.37 -19.91
N SER A 258 -3.17 1.88 -21.00
CA SER A 258 -4.50 1.30 -20.99
C SER A 258 -4.45 -0.18 -20.65
N GLU A 259 -4.71 -0.51 -19.39
CA GLU A 259 -5.18 -1.83 -19.00
C GLU A 259 -6.48 -1.65 -18.22
N ASN A 260 -7.54 -1.36 -18.98
CA ASN A 260 -8.87 -1.91 -18.76
C ASN A 260 -9.65 -1.77 -20.07
N ALA A 261 -9.50 -2.76 -20.95
CA ALA A 261 -10.61 -3.24 -21.75
C ALA A 261 -11.37 -4.25 -20.88
N GLY A 262 -12.30 -3.74 -20.08
CA GLY A 262 -13.22 -4.50 -19.23
C GLY A 262 -14.42 -3.64 -18.92
#